data_AF-A0A0L8HU54-F1
#
_entry.id   AF-A0A0L8HU54-F1
#
_cell.length_a   1.000
_cell.length_b   1.000
_cell.length_c   1.000
_cell.angle_alpha   90.00
_cell.angle_beta   90.00
_cell.angle_gamma   90.00
#
_symmetry.space_group_name_H-M   'P 1'
#
loop_
_entity.id
_entity.type
_entity.pdbx_description
1 polymer ?
#
loop_
_entity_poly.entity_id
_entity_poly.type
_entity_poly.pdbx_seq_one_letter_code
_entity_poly.pdbx_strand_id
1 'polypeptide(L)'
;MGLDNDDDDDDDDDDDDDEKEVDGVIVKNLETAMKDGHQGSISMNVAVHKDFIRVSKRRYHYYYNNIAGFPFSLALVFPEKYGNLQLKTTFDIGKKDVLRNKSFRLSRWKYCENQEETSMAKLFESIMRAKRATPEKCDRDLVNLLAFDADMLVKLFKVWKGKKREKIKKKGVEIIFVGTSSGLFLYEQFVDELTDL
;
A
#
# COMPACT_ATOMS: atom_id res chain seq x y z
N MET A 1 -65.79 -8.55 -15.73
CA MET A 1 -65.00 -8.56 -16.98
C MET A 1 -64.15 -7.30 -16.93
N GLY A 2 -62.83 -7.31 -16.84
CA GLY A 2 -61.82 -8.36 -16.76
C GLY A 2 -60.60 -7.71 -16.07
N LEU A 3 -59.97 -8.47 -15.18
CA LEU A 3 -58.64 -9.06 -15.33
C LEU A 3 -57.55 -8.15 -14.76
N ASP A 4 -57.22 -8.47 -13.51
CA ASP A 4 -55.96 -8.21 -12.84
C ASP A 4 -54.80 -8.75 -13.69
N ASN A 5 -53.76 -7.94 -13.87
CA ASN A 5 -52.43 -8.43 -14.23
C ASN A 5 -51.49 -7.87 -13.16
N ASP A 6 -51.24 -8.70 -12.15
CA ASP A 6 -50.04 -8.61 -11.33
C ASP A 6 -48.91 -9.18 -12.19
N ASP A 7 -48.07 -8.30 -12.72
CA ASP A 7 -46.78 -8.68 -13.30
C ASP A 7 -45.81 -8.84 -12.12
N ASP A 8 -45.66 -10.08 -11.66
CA ASP A 8 -44.55 -10.52 -10.83
C ASP A 8 -43.28 -10.48 -11.70
N ASP A 9 -42.51 -9.40 -11.59
CA ASP A 9 -41.13 -9.35 -12.06
C ASP A 9 -40.27 -10.18 -11.09
N ASP A 10 -40.07 -11.46 -11.44
CA ASP A 10 -39.03 -12.30 -10.86
C ASP A 10 -37.65 -11.67 -11.20
N ASP A 11 -37.04 -11.00 -10.22
CA ASP A 11 -35.63 -10.59 -10.25
C ASP A 11 -34.75 -11.87 -10.25
N ASP A 12 -34.39 -12.35 -11.44
CA ASP A 12 -33.33 -13.35 -11.66
C ASP A 12 -31.96 -12.76 -11.26
N ASP A 13 -31.61 -12.87 -9.98
CA ASP A 13 -30.31 -12.53 -9.39
C ASP A 13 -29.28 -13.68 -9.54
N ASP A 14 -29.18 -14.29 -10.74
CA ASP A 14 -28.39 -15.52 -10.99
C ASP A 14 -27.07 -15.32 -11.79
N ASP A 15 -26.59 -14.08 -11.98
CA ASP A 15 -25.37 -13.81 -12.78
C ASP A 15 -24.04 -13.95 -11.99
N ASP A 16 -24.09 -14.26 -10.69
CA ASP A 16 -22.93 -14.12 -9.80
C ASP A 16 -22.27 -15.46 -9.42
N ASP A 17 -22.83 -16.59 -9.82
CA ASP A 17 -22.34 -17.93 -9.44
C ASP A 17 -21.38 -18.56 -10.45
N ASP A 18 -21.55 -18.30 -11.74
CA ASP A 18 -20.65 -18.76 -12.79
C ASP A 18 -19.23 -18.20 -12.63
N GLU A 19 -19.08 -16.92 -12.25
CA GLU A 19 -17.76 -16.30 -12.08
C GLU A 19 -17.00 -16.88 -10.86
N LYS A 20 -17.72 -17.26 -9.79
CA LYS A 20 -17.12 -17.87 -8.59
C LYS A 20 -16.63 -19.29 -8.86
N GLU A 21 -17.36 -20.07 -9.68
CA GLU A 21 -16.97 -21.42 -10.04
C GLU A 21 -15.70 -21.42 -10.93
N VAL A 22 -15.64 -20.50 -11.90
CA VAL A 22 -14.47 -20.32 -12.78
C VAL A 22 -13.21 -19.93 -12.01
N ASP A 23 -13.30 -18.97 -11.08
CA ASP A 23 -12.16 -18.59 -10.23
C ASP A 23 -11.73 -19.75 -9.30
N GLY A 24 -12.67 -20.55 -8.80
CA GLY A 24 -12.38 -21.73 -7.98
C GLY A 24 -11.57 -22.81 -8.71
N VAL A 25 -11.87 -23.06 -9.99
CA VAL A 25 -11.09 -23.97 -10.84
C VAL A 25 -9.69 -23.42 -11.11
N ILE A 26 -9.58 -22.12 -11.39
CA ILE A 26 -8.30 -21.46 -11.65
C ILE A 26 -7.36 -21.53 -10.45
N VAL A 27 -7.87 -21.30 -9.23
CA VAL A 27 -7.08 -21.40 -7.99
C VAL A 27 -6.57 -22.82 -7.77
N LYS A 28 -7.42 -23.84 -7.96
CA LYS A 28 -7.02 -25.26 -7.81
C LYS A 28 -5.92 -25.64 -8.81
N ASN A 29 -6.03 -25.16 -10.05
CA ASN A 29 -5.03 -25.42 -11.08
C ASN A 29 -3.68 -24.78 -10.73
N LEU A 30 -3.68 -23.53 -10.24
CA LEU A 30 -2.47 -22.87 -9.76
C LEU A 30 -1.84 -23.65 -8.59
N GLU A 31 -2.65 -24.04 -7.60
CA GLU A 31 -2.18 -24.79 -6.43
C GLU A 31 -1.53 -26.10 -6.83
N THR A 32 -2.15 -26.85 -7.75
CA THR A 32 -1.63 -28.13 -8.26
C THR A 32 -0.34 -27.91 -9.03
N ALA A 33 -0.30 -26.94 -9.95
CA ALA A 33 0.89 -26.62 -10.73
C ALA A 33 2.09 -26.26 -9.84
N MET A 34 1.87 -25.48 -8.77
CA MET A 34 2.92 -25.14 -7.82
C MET A 34 3.35 -26.32 -6.95
N LYS A 35 2.43 -27.19 -6.53
CA LYS A 35 2.75 -28.42 -5.77
C LYS A 35 3.59 -29.40 -6.58
N ASP A 36 3.29 -29.54 -7.86
CA ASP A 36 4.01 -30.42 -8.78
C ASP A 36 5.34 -29.81 -9.26
N GLY A 37 5.64 -28.57 -8.87
CA GLY A 37 6.90 -27.90 -9.19
C GLY A 37 6.97 -27.38 -10.63
N HIS A 38 5.84 -27.12 -11.26
CA HIS A 38 5.79 -26.52 -12.59
C HIS A 38 6.13 -25.01 -12.54
N GLN A 39 6.73 -24.53 -13.63
CA GLN A 39 6.91 -23.11 -13.90
C GLN A 39 5.74 -22.57 -14.72
N GLY A 40 5.24 -21.39 -14.39
CA GLY A 40 4.19 -20.77 -15.20
C GLY A 40 3.75 -19.40 -14.72
N SER A 41 2.66 -18.93 -15.35
CA SER A 41 1.99 -17.70 -14.94
C SER A 41 0.50 -17.81 -15.22
N ILE A 42 -0.31 -17.14 -14.39
CA ILE A 42 -1.77 -17.11 -14.53
C ILE A 42 -2.32 -15.78 -14.00
N SER A 43 -3.46 -15.34 -14.54
CA SER A 43 -4.13 -14.13 -14.09
C SER A 43 -5.55 -14.47 -13.64
N MET A 44 -5.97 -13.92 -12.51
CA MET A 44 -7.30 -14.21 -11.96
C MET A 44 -7.83 -13.04 -11.13
N ASN A 45 -9.15 -12.98 -10.96
CA ASN A 45 -9.77 -12.09 -10.01
C ASN A 45 -9.64 -12.68 -8.60
N VAL A 46 -9.29 -11.85 -7.63
CA VAL A 46 -9.05 -12.29 -6.25
C VAL A 46 -9.77 -11.34 -5.30
N ALA A 47 -10.59 -11.91 -4.42
CA ALA A 47 -11.14 -11.22 -3.27
C ALA A 47 -10.05 -11.10 -2.19
N VAL A 48 -9.51 -9.89 -1.99
CA VAL A 48 -8.47 -9.63 -1.00
C VAL A 48 -9.06 -8.97 0.23
N HIS A 49 -8.89 -9.61 1.39
CA HIS A 49 -9.21 -9.03 2.68
C HIS A 49 -8.21 -7.94 3.04
N LYS A 50 -8.70 -6.74 3.36
CA LYS A 50 -7.88 -5.65 3.90
C LYS A 50 -7.82 -5.69 5.43
N ASP A 51 -8.92 -6.10 6.05
CA ASP A 51 -9.10 -6.37 7.48
C ASP A 51 -10.26 -7.36 7.65
N PHE A 52 -10.74 -7.52 8.88
CA PHE A 52 -11.83 -8.45 9.19
C PHE A 52 -13.19 -8.09 8.57
N ILE A 53 -13.37 -6.86 8.07
CA ILE A 53 -14.68 -6.35 7.60
C ILE A 53 -14.67 -5.92 6.13
N ARG A 54 -13.50 -5.65 5.53
CA ARG A 54 -13.37 -5.13 4.16
C ARG A 54 -12.72 -6.14 3.23
N VAL A 55 -13.42 -6.42 2.13
CA VAL A 55 -12.94 -7.22 1.00
C VAL A 55 -12.91 -6.35 -0.26
N SER A 56 -11.87 -6.50 -1.08
CA SER A 56 -11.84 -5.90 -2.42
C SER A 56 -11.50 -6.93 -3.48
N LYS A 57 -12.34 -7.06 -4.51
CA LYS A 57 -12.05 -7.87 -5.70
C LYS A 57 -11.07 -7.11 -6.60
N ARG A 58 -9.96 -7.74 -6.99
CA ARG A 58 -8.96 -7.17 -7.91
C ARG A 58 -8.33 -8.26 -8.77
N ARG A 59 -7.92 -7.89 -9.97
CA ARG A 59 -7.18 -8.78 -10.86
C ARG A 59 -5.69 -8.77 -10.56
N TYR A 60 -5.10 -9.96 -10.45
CA TYR A 60 -3.68 -10.17 -10.14
C TYR A 60 -3.03 -11.08 -11.18
N HIS A 61 -1.75 -10.84 -11.43
CA HIS A 61 -0.85 -11.70 -12.20
C HIS A 61 0.05 -12.49 -11.25
N TYR A 62 -0.01 -13.80 -11.35
CA TYR A 62 0.82 -14.75 -10.60
C TYR A 62 1.91 -15.27 -11.52
N TYR A 63 3.16 -15.24 -11.06
CA TYR A 63 4.33 -15.82 -11.72
C TYR A 63 4.96 -16.80 -10.75
N TYR A 64 5.01 -18.08 -11.10
CA TYR A 64 5.41 -19.13 -10.17
C TYR A 64 6.47 -20.06 -10.75
N ASN A 65 7.34 -20.56 -9.88
CA ASN A 65 8.37 -21.52 -10.23
C ASN A 65 8.76 -22.38 -9.01
N ASN A 66 9.39 -23.54 -9.26
CA ASN A 66 9.99 -24.34 -8.21
C ASN A 66 11.34 -23.74 -7.75
N ILE A 67 11.74 -24.07 -6.52
CA ILE A 67 13.06 -23.72 -5.99
C ILE A 67 13.95 -24.95 -6.14
N ALA A 68 14.94 -24.88 -7.04
CA ALA A 68 15.81 -26.01 -7.35
C ALA A 68 16.50 -26.57 -6.08
N GLY A 69 16.37 -27.89 -5.88
CA GLY A 69 16.93 -28.59 -4.72
C GLY A 69 16.08 -28.55 -3.45
N PHE A 70 14.91 -27.91 -3.48
CA PHE A 70 14.02 -27.81 -2.33
C PHE A 70 12.57 -28.23 -2.69
N PRO A 71 11.81 -28.82 -1.75
CA PRO A 71 10.42 -29.20 -1.96
C PRO A 71 9.48 -27.99 -1.80
N PHE A 72 9.85 -26.84 -2.38
CA PHE A 72 9.10 -25.60 -2.28
C PHE A 72 8.98 -24.92 -3.66
N SER A 73 7.85 -24.24 -3.85
CA SER A 73 7.60 -23.38 -5.00
C SER A 73 7.34 -21.96 -4.53
N LEU A 74 7.77 -20.97 -5.31
CA LEU A 74 7.60 -19.55 -5.03
C LEU A 74 6.69 -18.95 -6.10
N ALA A 75 5.75 -18.11 -5.67
CA ALA A 75 4.97 -17.26 -6.56
C ALA A 75 5.20 -15.77 -6.23
N LEU A 76 5.36 -14.96 -7.26
CA LEU A 76 5.31 -13.51 -7.20
C LEU A 76 3.96 -13.04 -7.74
N VAL A 77 3.30 -12.16 -7.00
CA VAL A 77 1.93 -11.73 -7.30
C VAL A 77 1.90 -10.22 -7.45
N PHE A 78 1.49 -9.73 -8.62
CA PHE A 78 1.41 -8.31 -8.92
C PHE A 78 -0.03 -7.93 -9.28
N PRO A 79 -0.57 -6.83 -8.74
CA PRO A 79 -1.87 -6.34 -9.20
C PRO A 79 -1.75 -5.87 -10.66
N GLU A 80 -2.76 -6.15 -11.48
CA GLU A 80 -2.71 -5.88 -12.93
C GLU A 80 -2.46 -4.40 -13.25
N LYS A 81 -3.03 -3.49 -12.46
CA LYS A 81 -3.04 -2.06 -12.75
C LYS A 81 -1.85 -1.27 -12.19
N TYR A 82 -1.07 -1.83 -11.27
CA TYR A 82 0.02 -1.10 -10.60
C TYR A 82 1.10 -2.04 -10.04
N GLY A 83 2.25 -1.49 -9.64
CA GLY A 83 3.32 -2.27 -8.98
C GLY A 83 4.32 -2.93 -9.94
N ASN A 84 4.12 -2.81 -11.25
CA ASN A 84 5.09 -3.18 -12.28
C ASN A 84 6.23 -2.14 -12.44
N LEU A 85 6.06 -0.94 -11.89
CA LEU A 85 7.04 0.13 -11.92
C LEU A 85 7.35 0.59 -10.49
N GLN A 86 8.62 0.85 -10.22
CA GLN A 86 9.08 1.42 -8.96
C GLN A 86 9.78 2.75 -9.22
N LEU A 87 9.48 3.75 -8.39
CA LEU A 87 10.20 5.01 -8.41
C LEU A 87 11.61 4.82 -7.83
N LYS A 88 12.63 5.07 -8.65
CA LYS A 88 14.01 5.25 -8.19
C LYS A 88 14.35 6.73 -8.15
N THR A 89 15.00 7.17 -7.07
CA THR A 89 15.31 8.57 -6.85
C THR A 89 16.80 8.76 -6.54
N THR A 90 17.35 9.87 -7.06
CA THR A 90 18.72 10.31 -6.78
C THR A 90 18.77 11.34 -5.64
N PHE A 91 17.69 11.46 -4.86
CA PHE A 91 17.59 12.43 -3.76
C PHE A 91 18.63 12.11 -2.67
N ASP A 92 19.49 13.07 -2.34
CA ASP A 92 20.45 12.90 -1.23
C ASP A 92 19.88 13.50 0.06
N ILE A 93 19.67 12.61 1.03
CA ILE A 93 19.20 12.91 2.37
C ILE A 93 20.06 13.95 3.13
N GLY A 94 21.30 14.20 2.69
CA GLY A 94 22.21 15.18 3.30
C GLY A 94 22.00 16.63 2.86
N LYS A 95 21.15 16.88 1.86
CA LYS A 95 21.01 18.23 1.29
C LYS A 95 19.93 19.10 1.95
N LYS A 96 19.02 18.52 2.72
CA LYS A 96 17.93 19.27 3.36
C LYS A 96 17.50 18.64 4.69
N ASP A 97 17.22 19.50 5.66
CA ASP A 97 16.77 19.13 7.00
C ASP A 97 15.30 18.70 7.08
N VAL A 98 14.75 18.18 5.98
CA VAL A 98 13.30 17.93 5.84
C VAL A 98 12.81 16.90 6.86
N LEU A 99 13.68 15.97 7.24
CA LEU A 99 13.37 14.88 8.16
C LEU A 99 13.23 15.33 9.64
N ARG A 100 13.59 16.57 9.99
CA ARG A 100 13.40 17.10 11.36
C ARG A 100 11.98 17.54 11.66
N ASN A 101 11.07 17.50 10.69
CA ASN A 101 9.68 17.87 10.95
C ASN A 101 9.01 16.86 11.90
N LYS A 102 8.71 17.33 13.13
CA LYS A 102 8.12 16.53 14.21
C LYS A 102 6.70 16.02 13.92
N SER A 103 6.02 16.57 12.90
CA SER A 103 4.71 16.10 12.46
C SER A 103 4.79 14.80 11.66
N PHE A 104 5.97 14.41 11.17
CA PHE A 104 6.12 13.11 10.51
C PHE A 104 5.96 11.95 11.48
N ARG A 105 5.39 10.86 10.97
CA ARG A 105 5.33 9.55 11.59
C ARG A 105 5.92 8.53 10.62
N LEU A 106 6.49 7.47 11.17
CA LEU A 106 7.09 6.40 10.39
C LEU A 106 6.31 5.10 10.59
N SER A 107 6.05 4.40 9.49
CA SER A 107 5.78 2.98 9.49
C SER A 107 6.95 2.22 10.09
N ARG A 108 6.66 1.06 10.67
CA ARG A 108 7.69 0.11 11.13
C ARG A 108 8.40 -0.52 9.93
N TRP A 109 9.52 0.07 9.55
CA TRP A 109 10.35 -0.36 8.43
C TRP A 109 11.81 -0.47 8.89
N LYS A 110 12.56 -1.36 8.25
CA LYS A 110 14.00 -1.55 8.49
C LYS A 110 14.79 -0.74 7.48
N TYR A 111 14.95 0.55 7.73
CA TYR A 111 15.70 1.46 6.84
C TYR A 111 17.22 1.23 6.93
N CYS A 112 17.70 0.89 8.13
CA CYS A 112 19.11 0.75 8.47
C CYS A 112 19.29 -0.38 9.48
N GLU A 113 20.20 -1.32 9.19
CA GLU A 113 20.52 -2.51 10.00
C GLU A 113 19.27 -3.25 10.56
N ASN A 114 19.46 -4.24 11.43
CA ASN A 114 18.42 -5.17 11.90
C ASN A 114 17.40 -4.57 12.90
N GLN A 115 17.11 -3.27 12.83
CA GLN A 115 16.19 -2.60 13.76
C GLN A 115 15.11 -1.86 12.99
N GLU A 116 13.87 -2.02 13.45
CA GLU A 116 12.76 -1.20 12.99
C GLU A 116 12.87 0.18 13.63
N GLU A 117 12.90 1.21 12.79
CA GLU A 117 12.97 2.58 13.29
C GLU A 117 11.56 3.14 13.46
N THR A 118 11.19 3.42 14.71
CA THR A 118 9.85 3.90 15.07
C THR A 118 9.77 5.42 15.24
N SER A 119 10.90 6.12 15.18
CA SER A 119 10.93 7.58 15.30
C SER A 119 11.91 8.23 14.32
N MET A 120 11.54 9.41 13.83
CA MET A 120 12.36 10.20 12.90
C MET A 120 13.74 10.53 13.47
N ALA A 121 13.83 10.75 14.79
CA ALA A 121 15.08 11.08 15.46
C ALA A 121 16.08 9.91 15.41
N LYS A 122 15.63 8.69 15.76
CA LYS A 122 16.49 7.50 15.71
C LYS A 122 16.89 7.17 14.28
N LEU A 123 15.94 7.24 13.34
CA LEU A 123 16.23 7.04 11.93
C LEU A 123 17.29 8.03 11.42
N PHE A 124 17.17 9.31 11.78
CA PHE A 124 18.16 10.33 11.41
C PHE A 124 19.56 9.99 11.93
N GLU A 125 19.68 9.58 13.20
CA GLU A 125 20.97 9.12 13.76
C GLU A 125 21.52 7.90 13.03
N SER A 126 20.67 6.91 12.72
CA SER A 126 21.05 5.71 11.96
C SER A 126 21.54 6.04 10.55
N ILE A 127 20.88 6.95 9.84
CA ILE A 127 21.32 7.46 8.54
C ILE A 127 22.67 8.18 8.65
N MET A 128 22.81 9.06 9.64
CA MET A 128 24.06 9.82 9.83
C MET A 128 25.22 8.91 10.21
N ARG A 129 24.97 7.86 11.00
CA ARG A 129 25.94 6.80 11.28
C ARG A 129 26.33 6.05 10.02
N ALA A 130 25.37 5.64 9.20
CA ALA A 130 25.64 4.92 7.97
C ALA A 130 26.40 5.75 6.93
N LYS A 131 26.17 7.07 6.88
CA LYS A 131 27.00 7.98 6.06
C LYS A 131 28.47 8.04 6.48
N ARG A 132 28.76 7.79 7.77
CA ARG A 132 30.11 7.75 8.32
C ARG A 132 30.73 6.35 8.28
N ALA A 133 29.91 5.31 8.11
CA ALA A 133 30.32 3.91 8.03
C ALA A 133 30.32 3.41 6.57
N THR A 134 30.49 2.10 6.38
CA THR A 134 30.37 1.48 5.05
C THR A 134 28.91 1.54 4.54
N PRO A 135 28.69 1.72 3.21
CA PRO A 135 27.37 1.88 2.61
C PRO A 135 26.38 0.71 2.80
N GLU A 136 26.88 -0.46 3.20
CA GLU A 136 26.11 -1.71 3.30
C GLU A 136 25.14 -1.77 4.50
N LYS A 137 25.19 -0.77 5.39
CA LYS A 137 24.39 -0.78 6.63
C LYS A 137 22.97 -0.23 6.48
N CYS A 138 22.64 0.48 5.41
CA CYS A 138 21.28 0.96 5.15
C CYS A 138 20.85 0.71 3.71
N ASP A 139 19.55 0.52 3.52
CA ASP A 139 18.96 0.52 2.18
C ASP A 139 18.93 1.97 1.65
N ARG A 140 19.87 2.27 0.76
CA ARG A 140 20.03 3.64 0.22
C ARG A 140 18.84 4.06 -0.63
N ASP A 141 18.24 3.14 -1.39
CA ASP A 141 17.13 3.47 -2.28
C ASP A 141 15.89 3.81 -1.45
N LEU A 142 15.63 3.02 -0.41
CA LEU A 142 14.55 3.29 0.53
C LEU A 142 14.75 4.60 1.31
N VAL A 143 15.95 4.82 1.84
CA VAL A 143 16.27 6.05 2.59
C VAL A 143 16.17 7.30 1.71
N ASN A 144 16.62 7.23 0.45
CA ASN A 144 16.48 8.33 -0.49
C ASN A 144 15.02 8.58 -0.87
N LEU A 145 14.22 7.52 -1.06
CA LEU A 145 12.78 7.61 -1.32
C LEU A 145 12.05 8.28 -0.15
N LEU A 146 12.40 7.94 1.09
CA LEU A 146 11.85 8.58 2.29
C LEU A 146 12.13 10.08 2.32
N ALA A 147 13.35 10.49 1.99
CA ALA A 147 13.74 11.89 1.97
C ALA A 147 13.05 12.68 0.84
N PHE A 148 12.89 12.05 -0.32
CA PHE A 148 12.09 12.59 -1.42
C PHE A 148 10.63 12.80 -1.01
N ASP A 149 10.00 11.78 -0.42
CA ASP A 149 8.62 11.84 0.06
C ASP A 149 8.45 12.95 1.10
N ALA A 150 9.41 13.10 2.02
CA ALA A 150 9.39 14.19 3.00
C ALA A 150 9.38 15.57 2.32
N ASP A 151 10.23 15.79 1.30
CA ASP A 151 10.31 17.07 0.57
C ASP A 151 9.01 17.35 -0.19
N MET A 152 8.38 16.32 -0.75
CA MET A 152 7.09 16.42 -1.43
C MET A 152 5.95 16.72 -0.46
N LEU A 153 5.88 16.01 0.67
CA LEU A 153 4.85 16.22 1.69
C LEU A 153 4.93 17.61 2.33
N VAL A 154 6.13 18.12 2.62
CA VAL A 154 6.28 19.48 3.15
C VAL A 154 5.74 20.51 2.17
N LYS A 155 5.97 20.36 0.86
CA LYS A 155 5.43 21.26 -0.17
C LYS A 155 3.91 21.16 -0.24
N LEU A 156 3.37 19.94 -0.26
CA LEU A 156 1.93 19.70 -0.30
C LEU A 156 1.22 20.33 0.90
N PHE A 157 1.71 20.09 2.11
CA PHE A 157 1.10 20.64 3.32
C PHE A 157 1.30 22.14 3.46
N LYS A 158 2.36 22.75 2.91
CA LYS A 158 2.47 24.22 2.83
C LYS A 158 1.30 24.84 2.04
N VAL A 159 0.85 24.19 0.96
CA VAL A 159 -0.33 24.63 0.21
C VAL A 159 -1.60 24.53 1.06
N TRP A 160 -1.72 23.49 1.89
CA TRP A 160 -2.87 23.29 2.77
C TRP A 160 -2.86 24.19 4.01
N LYS A 161 -1.69 24.51 4.57
CA LYS A 161 -1.51 25.41 5.74
C LYS A 161 -1.77 26.89 5.44
N GLY A 162 -2.00 27.28 4.19
CA GLY A 162 -2.40 28.66 3.83
C GLY A 162 -3.77 29.08 4.38
N LYS A 163 -4.36 30.14 3.82
CA LYS A 163 -5.64 30.80 4.21
C LYS A 163 -6.91 29.90 4.22
N LYS A 164 -6.76 28.58 4.19
CA LYS A 164 -7.83 27.59 4.06
C LYS A 164 -8.09 26.81 5.34
N ARG A 165 -7.30 26.92 6.42
CA ARG A 165 -7.56 26.15 7.67
C ARG A 165 -9.00 26.34 8.17
N GLU A 166 -9.44 27.59 8.30
CA GLU A 166 -10.81 27.92 8.72
C GLU A 166 -11.86 27.47 7.70
N LYS A 167 -11.55 27.55 6.40
CA LYS A 167 -12.44 27.09 5.34
C LYS A 167 -12.56 25.56 5.29
N ILE A 168 -11.49 24.83 5.61
CA ILE A 168 -11.44 23.37 5.71
C ILE A 168 -12.25 22.92 6.91
N LYS A 169 -12.06 23.59 8.07
CA LYS A 169 -12.85 23.35 9.28
C LYS A 169 -14.34 23.59 9.04
N LYS A 170 -14.71 24.69 8.39
CA LYS A 170 -16.11 24.99 8.00
C LYS A 170 -16.75 23.96 7.07
N LYS A 171 -15.96 23.11 6.40
CA LYS A 171 -16.45 22.01 5.56
C LYS A 171 -16.61 20.69 6.33
N GLY A 172 -16.40 20.68 7.65
CA GLY A 172 -16.48 19.47 8.46
C GLY A 172 -15.28 18.53 8.31
N VAL A 173 -14.15 19.00 7.75
CA VAL A 173 -12.94 18.19 7.65
C VAL A 173 -12.16 18.28 8.96
N GLU A 174 -12.00 17.14 9.62
CA GLU A 174 -11.35 17.05 10.93
C GLU A 174 -9.87 16.67 10.85
N ILE A 175 -9.51 15.80 9.91
CA ILE A 175 -8.15 15.33 9.69
C ILE A 175 -7.86 15.20 8.20
N ILE A 176 -6.63 15.56 7.83
CA ILE A 176 -6.06 15.23 6.52
C ILE A 176 -4.77 14.46 6.77
N PHE A 177 -4.59 13.33 6.12
CA PHE A 177 -3.37 12.55 6.20
C PHE A 177 -2.90 12.11 4.81
N VAL A 178 -1.60 11.91 4.70
CA VAL A 178 -0.96 11.31 3.53
C VAL A 178 0.06 10.30 4.02
N GLY A 179 -0.11 9.05 3.60
CA GLY A 179 0.88 7.99 3.77
C GLY A 179 1.56 7.70 2.45
N THR A 180 2.87 7.50 2.48
CA THR A 180 3.68 7.23 1.27
C THR A 180 4.21 5.81 1.27
N SER A 181 4.63 5.34 0.09
CA SER A 181 5.16 3.99 -0.08
C SER A 181 6.49 3.77 0.61
N SER A 182 7.25 4.82 0.98
CA SER A 182 8.46 4.68 1.80
C SER A 182 8.17 4.50 3.29
N GLY A 183 6.89 4.53 3.70
CA GLY A 183 6.51 4.43 5.10
C GLY A 183 6.49 5.76 5.85
N LEU A 184 6.54 6.90 5.16
CA LEU A 184 6.35 8.21 5.79
C LEU A 184 4.87 8.55 5.85
N PHE A 185 4.41 9.04 7.01
CA PHE A 185 3.09 9.60 7.18
C PHE A 185 3.19 11.04 7.67
N LEU A 186 2.33 11.89 7.11
CA LEU A 186 2.08 13.23 7.63
C LEU A 186 0.58 13.41 7.78
N TYR A 187 0.14 13.90 8.93
CA TYR A 187 -1.24 14.27 9.17
C TYR A 187 -1.32 15.67 9.78
N GLU A 188 -2.46 16.32 9.56
CA GLU A 188 -2.83 17.59 10.15
C GLU A 188 -4.27 17.48 10.66
N GLN A 189 -4.46 17.79 11.94
CA GLN A 189 -5.75 17.79 12.62
C GLN A 189 -6.27 19.24 12.72
N PHE A 190 -7.56 19.43 12.47
CA PHE A 190 -8.23 20.74 12.40
C PHE A 190 -9.21 21.00 13.57
N VAL A 191 -9.47 19.97 14.36
CA VAL A 191 -10.32 19.96 15.55
C VAL A 191 -9.48 19.58 16.78
N ASP A 192 -9.95 19.87 17.99
CA ASP A 192 -9.22 19.50 19.21
C ASP A 192 -9.37 18.00 19.50
N GLU A 193 -10.56 17.44 19.23
CA GLU A 193 -10.88 16.02 19.33
C GLU A 193 -11.56 15.56 18.04
N LEU A 194 -11.20 14.36 17.56
CA LEU A 194 -11.84 13.74 16.41
C LEU A 194 -13.21 13.21 16.82
N THR A 195 -14.19 13.29 15.93
CA THR A 195 -15.45 12.59 16.14
C THR A 195 -15.21 11.08 16.02
N ASP A 196 -15.79 10.33 16.95
CA ASP A 196 -15.80 8.87 16.87
C ASP A 196 -16.60 8.43 15.64
N LEU A 197 -16.01 7.53 14.84
CA LEU A 197 -16.62 6.88 13.67
C LEU A 197 -17.36 5.60 14.08
#